data_AF-G7V9V8-F1
#
_entry.id   AF-G7V9V8-F1
#
_cell.length_a   1.000
_cell.length_b   1.000
_cell.length_c   1.000
_cell.angle_alpha   90.00
_cell.angle_beta   90.00
_cell.angle_gamma   90.00
#
_symmetry.space_group_name_H-M   'P 1'
#
loop_
_entity.id
_entity.type
_entity.pdbx_description
1 polymer ?
#
loop_
_entity_poly.entity_id
_entity_poly.type
_entity_poly.pdbx_seq_one_letter_code
_entity_poly.pdbx_strand_id
1 'polypeptide(L)'
;MRMWRSYESPVFGILMLEIKVQGAKSLKDRRQVFRSLQTLLRKRWNVSVTDLGPSGSWSDLAMAVGIVGSSFDSVEDTLSDVMRFLNMKEELSEFSIVRMKREVEKYDVF
;
A
#
# COMPACT_ATOMS: atom_id res chain seq x y z
N MET A 1 -3.81 22.82 30.30
CA MET A 1 -3.80 22.29 28.92
C MET A 1 -3.80 20.77 28.99
N ARG A 2 -4.99 20.15 29.00
CA ARG A 2 -5.17 18.72 29.21
C ARG A 2 -6.46 18.34 28.49
N MET A 3 -6.39 17.70 27.32
CA MET A 3 -7.50 16.94 26.71
C MET A 3 -7.01 16.19 25.46
N TRP A 4 -6.37 15.05 25.68
CA TRP A 4 -6.27 13.93 24.72
C TRP A 4 -6.89 12.65 25.31
N ARG A 5 -7.64 12.81 26.42
CA ARG A 5 -7.95 11.76 27.40
C ARG A 5 -9.07 10.79 27.03
N SER A 6 -9.50 10.71 25.78
CA SER A 6 -10.65 9.87 25.41
C SER A 6 -10.57 9.22 24.02
N TYR A 7 -9.45 9.33 23.31
CA TYR A 7 -9.30 8.59 22.05
C TYR A 7 -8.69 7.22 22.36
N GLU A 8 -9.28 6.16 21.81
CA GLU A 8 -8.63 4.85 21.75
C GLU A 8 -7.28 4.98 21.04
N SER A 9 -6.30 4.14 21.40
CA SER A 9 -4.98 4.10 20.76
C SER A 9 -5.16 4.02 19.23
N PRO A 10 -4.58 4.95 18.45
CA PRO A 10 -4.71 4.89 17.00
C PRO A 10 -4.06 3.60 16.49
N VAL A 11 -4.67 3.00 15.47
CA VAL A 11 -4.13 1.80 14.84
C VAL A 11 -3.54 2.19 13.50
N PHE A 12 -2.38 1.65 13.17
CA PHE A 12 -1.79 1.80 11.85
C PHE A 12 -1.60 0.47 11.17
N GLY A 13 -1.62 0.50 9.84
CA GLY A 13 -1.43 -0.66 9.00
C GLY A 13 -0.45 -0.35 7.86
N ILE A 14 0.41 -1.31 7.56
CA ILE A 14 1.34 -1.25 6.43
C ILE A 14 1.16 -2.50 5.58
N LEU A 15 0.99 -2.31 4.28
CA LEU A 15 1.05 -3.35 3.26
C LEU A 15 2.27 -3.09 2.38
N MET A 16 3.20 -4.03 2.35
CA MET A 16 4.35 -4.01 1.44
C MET A 16 4.14 -5.00 0.30
N LEU A 17 4.49 -4.58 -0.91
CA LEU A 17 4.40 -5.37 -2.12
C LEU A 17 5.73 -5.38 -2.85
N GLU A 18 6.11 -6.55 -3.34
CA GLU A 18 7.11 -6.70 -4.39
C GLU A 18 6.38 -7.06 -5.69
N ILE A 19 6.58 -6.24 -6.71
CA ILE A 19 5.89 -6.30 -7.99
C ILE A 19 6.92 -6.45 -9.10
N LYS A 20 6.62 -7.33 -10.06
CA LYS A 20 7.33 -7.42 -11.34
C LYS A 20 6.50 -6.75 -12.43
N VAL A 21 7.03 -5.70 -13.02
CA VAL A 21 6.47 -5.06 -14.21
C VAL A 21 6.92 -5.84 -15.44
N GLN A 22 5.96 -6.47 -16.12
CA GLN A 22 6.20 -7.27 -17.29
C GLN A 22 6.41 -6.36 -18.51
N GLY A 23 7.34 -6.74 -19.39
CA GLY A 23 7.55 -6.01 -20.65
C GLY A 23 8.12 -4.59 -20.52
N ALA A 24 8.51 -4.13 -19.32
CA ALA A 24 9.10 -2.81 -19.13
C ALA A 24 10.42 -2.65 -19.90
N LYS A 25 10.51 -1.57 -20.70
CA LYS A 25 11.69 -1.23 -21.51
C LYS A 25 12.38 0.05 -21.04
N SER A 26 11.87 0.68 -19.99
CA SER A 26 12.40 1.91 -19.44
C SER A 26 11.97 2.15 -17.99
N LEU A 27 12.68 3.07 -17.31
CA LEU A 27 12.24 3.61 -16.01
C LEU A 27 10.88 4.32 -16.08
N LYS A 28 10.46 4.78 -17.26
CA LYS A 28 9.17 5.45 -17.43
C LYS A 28 8.03 4.42 -17.32
N ASP A 29 8.21 3.24 -17.89
CA ASP A 29 7.18 2.17 -17.89
C ASP A 29 6.90 1.71 -16.46
N ARG A 30 7.95 1.43 -15.67
CA ARG A 30 7.80 1.12 -14.23
C ARG A 30 7.08 2.24 -13.48
N ARG A 31 7.47 3.49 -13.71
CA ARG A 31 6.87 4.66 -13.06
C ARG A 31 5.41 4.84 -13.44
N GLN A 32 5.02 4.47 -14.66
CA GLN A 32 3.64 4.50 -15.10
C GLN A 32 2.79 3.47 -14.34
N VAL A 33 3.29 2.24 -14.18
CA VAL A 33 2.62 1.21 -13.38
C VAL A 33 2.45 1.66 -11.92
N PHE A 34 3.54 2.11 -11.28
CA PHE A 34 3.47 2.63 -9.91
C PHE A 34 2.46 3.78 -9.78
N ARG A 35 2.51 4.79 -10.66
CA ARG A 35 1.60 5.94 -10.62
C ARG A 35 0.15 5.55 -10.82
N SER A 36 -0.11 4.59 -11.71
CA SER A 36 -1.46 4.06 -11.93
C SER A 36 -2.01 3.43 -10.65
N LEU A 37 -1.25 2.51 -10.03
CA LEU A 37 -1.63 1.88 -8.77
C LEU A 37 -1.81 2.90 -7.65
N GLN A 38 -0.83 3.80 -7.44
CA GLN A 38 -0.89 4.86 -6.45
C GLN A 38 -2.14 5.74 -6.60
N THR A 39 -2.47 6.14 -7.84
CA THR A 39 -3.63 6.98 -8.11
C THR A 39 -4.93 6.24 -7.81
N LEU A 40 -5.05 4.98 -8.24
CA LEU A 40 -6.24 4.17 -8.02
C LEU A 40 -6.47 3.89 -6.53
N LEU A 41 -5.41 3.54 -5.80
CA LEU A 41 -5.47 3.26 -4.36
C LEU A 41 -5.88 4.52 -3.58
N ARG A 42 -5.22 5.66 -3.82
CA ARG A 42 -5.54 6.93 -3.14
C ARG A 42 -6.93 7.47 -3.47
N LYS A 43 -7.45 7.14 -4.66
CA LYS A 43 -8.81 7.55 -5.06
C LYS A 43 -9.89 6.78 -4.29
N ARG A 44 -9.63 5.52 -3.94
CA ARG A 44 -10.63 4.62 -3.36
C ARG A 44 -10.53 4.49 -1.84
N TRP A 45 -9.34 4.64 -1.26
CA TRP A 45 -9.12 4.57 0.18
C TRP A 45 -8.29 5.74 0.68
N ASN A 46 -8.47 6.10 1.96
CA ASN A 46 -7.64 7.09 2.65
C ASN A 46 -6.30 6.46 3.05
N VAL A 47 -5.43 6.25 2.06
CA VAL A 47 -4.14 5.57 2.23
C VAL A 47 -2.98 6.41 1.68
N SER A 48 -1.82 6.28 2.33
CA SER A 48 -0.55 6.70 1.74
C SER A 48 0.01 5.58 0.87
N VAL A 49 0.71 5.94 -0.22
CA VAL A 49 1.35 4.96 -1.12
C VAL A 49 2.70 5.51 -1.55
N THR A 50 3.74 4.68 -1.43
CA THR A 50 5.15 5.06 -1.63
C THR A 50 5.90 4.01 -2.44
N ASP A 51 6.73 4.45 -3.40
CA ASP A 51 7.73 3.62 -4.11
C ASP A 51 8.94 3.44 -3.18
N LEU A 52 9.26 2.21 -2.82
CA LEU A 52 10.38 1.83 -1.97
C LEU A 52 11.63 1.42 -2.78
N GLY A 53 11.58 1.53 -4.11
CA GLY A 53 12.64 1.16 -5.02
C GLY A 53 12.47 -0.25 -5.60
N PRO A 54 13.56 -0.95 -5.97
CA PRO A 54 14.91 -0.43 -6.04
C PRO A 54 15.05 0.65 -7.12
N SER A 55 15.97 1.58 -6.89
CA SER A 55 16.33 2.59 -7.88
C SER A 55 16.99 1.93 -9.10
N GLY A 56 16.69 2.42 -10.31
CA GLY A 56 17.34 1.95 -11.54
C GLY A 56 16.74 0.68 -12.16
N SER A 57 15.95 -0.12 -11.43
CA SER A 57 15.26 -1.27 -12.02
C SER A 57 14.06 -0.83 -12.87
N TRP A 58 13.85 -1.47 -14.02
CA TRP A 58 12.69 -1.24 -14.89
C TRP A 58 11.59 -2.27 -14.64
N SER A 59 11.97 -3.48 -14.21
CA SER A 59 11.05 -4.57 -13.92
C SER A 59 10.66 -4.67 -12.46
N ASP A 60 11.52 -4.24 -11.52
CA ASP A 60 11.28 -4.45 -10.10
C ASP A 60 10.72 -3.20 -9.46
N LEU A 61 9.62 -3.37 -8.72
CA LEU A 61 8.95 -2.33 -7.96
C LEU A 61 8.60 -2.87 -6.57
N ALA A 62 9.17 -2.26 -5.54
CA ALA A 62 8.76 -2.39 -4.16
C ALA A 62 7.86 -1.20 -3.82
N MET A 63 6.70 -1.45 -3.25
CA MET A 63 5.72 -0.43 -2.91
C MET A 63 5.19 -0.65 -1.50
N ALA A 64 4.95 0.43 -0.76
CA ALA A 64 4.22 0.39 0.50
C ALA A 64 2.90 1.14 0.40
N VAL A 65 1.87 0.60 1.04
CA VAL A 65 0.60 1.26 1.32
C VAL A 65 0.47 1.39 2.83
N GLY A 66 0.20 2.60 3.33
CA GLY A 66 0.06 2.90 4.76
C GLY A 66 -1.30 3.48 5.09
N ILE A 67 -1.87 3.09 6.22
CA ILE A 67 -3.15 3.59 6.73
C ILE A 67 -3.07 3.82 8.24
N VAL A 68 -3.83 4.80 8.74
CA VAL A 68 -4.11 5.00 10.15
C VAL A 68 -5.62 5.04 10.33
N GLY A 69 -6.13 4.35 11.35
CA GLY A 69 -7.55 4.25 11.65
C GLY A 69 -7.84 4.27 13.15
N SER A 70 -9.12 4.31 13.49
CA SER A 70 -9.59 4.37 14.86
C SER A 70 -9.71 3.01 15.55
N SER A 71 -9.65 1.90 14.80
CA SER A 71 -9.75 0.56 15.34
C SER A 71 -8.94 -0.44 14.51
N PHE A 72 -8.65 -1.60 15.09
CA PHE A 72 -7.96 -2.69 14.41
C PHE A 72 -8.75 -3.18 13.20
N ASP A 73 -10.04 -3.47 13.40
CA ASP A 73 -10.93 -3.99 12.35
C ASP A 73 -11.04 -3.02 11.17
N SER A 74 -11.17 -1.71 11.44
CA SER A 74 -11.25 -0.69 10.39
C SER A 74 -10.01 -0.67 9.49
N VAL A 75 -8.82 -0.79 10.10
CA VAL A 75 -7.53 -0.84 9.38
C VAL A 75 -7.39 -2.17 8.63
N GLU A 76 -7.71 -3.27 9.29
CA GLU A 76 -7.61 -4.63 8.76
C GLU A 76 -8.53 -4.85 7.55
N ASP A 77 -9.79 -4.39 7.64
CA ASP A 77 -10.76 -4.44 6.55
C ASP A 77 -10.27 -3.62 5.35
N THR A 78 -9.77 -2.42 5.61
CA THR A 78 -9.25 -1.56 4.55
C THR A 78 -8.04 -2.19 3.84
N LEU A 79 -7.08 -2.74 4.60
CA LEU A 79 -5.94 -3.44 4.00
C LEU A 79 -6.39 -4.68 3.22
N SER A 80 -7.35 -5.45 3.75
CA SER A 80 -7.91 -6.62 3.07
C SER A 80 -8.56 -6.24 1.74
N ASP A 81 -9.31 -5.15 1.70
CA ASP A 81 -9.92 -4.63 0.47
C ASP A 81 -8.90 -4.12 -0.54
N VAL A 82 -7.85 -3.44 -0.06
CA VAL A 82 -6.70 -3.04 -0.91
C VAL A 82 -6.04 -4.27 -1.52
N MET A 83 -5.77 -5.32 -0.74
CA MET A 83 -5.17 -6.56 -1.23
C MET A 83 -6.04 -7.23 -2.30
N ARG A 84 -7.34 -7.39 -2.05
CA ARG A 84 -8.29 -7.95 -3.03
C ARG A 84 -8.29 -7.15 -4.33
N PHE A 85 -8.27 -5.83 -4.24
CA PHE A 85 -8.22 -4.96 -5.40
C PHE A 85 -6.91 -5.10 -6.18
N LEU A 86 -5.77 -5.22 -5.50
CA LEU A 86 -4.46 -5.39 -6.15
C LEU A 86 -4.36 -6.75 -6.85
N ASN A 87 -4.86 -7.82 -6.23
CA ASN A 87 -4.93 -9.14 -6.87
C ASN A 87 -5.84 -9.13 -8.11
N MET A 88 -7.02 -8.50 -8.02
CA MET A 88 -7.89 -8.32 -9.19
C MET A 88 -7.22 -7.48 -10.29
N LYS A 89 -6.37 -6.52 -9.93
CA LYS A 89 -5.64 -5.70 -10.92
C LYS A 89 -4.51 -6.46 -11.59
N GLU A 90 -3.81 -7.34 -10.88
CA GLU A 90 -2.79 -8.22 -11.46
C GLU A 90 -3.34 -9.03 -12.64
N GLU A 91 -4.54 -9.61 -12.51
CA GLU A 91 -5.18 -10.40 -13.58
C GLU A 91 -5.44 -9.60 -14.88
N LEU A 92 -5.50 -8.27 -14.80
CA LEU A 92 -5.91 -7.38 -15.88
C LEU A 92 -4.77 -6.47 -16.37
N SER A 93 -3.55 -6.64 -15.86
CA SER A 93 -2.44 -5.69 -16.05
C SER A 93 -1.14 -6.37 -16.43
N GLU A 94 -0.18 -5.56 -16.92
CA GLU A 94 1.18 -6.01 -17.26
C GLU A 94 2.12 -6.03 -16.03
N PHE A 95 1.61 -6.42 -14.86
CA PHE A 95 2.44 -6.61 -13.67
C PHE A 95 2.00 -7.85 -12.91
N SER A 96 2.93 -8.48 -12.20
CA SER A 96 2.62 -9.56 -11.25
C SER A 96 3.11 -9.22 -9.84
N ILE A 97 2.37 -9.68 -8.84
CA ILE A 97 2.71 -9.54 -7.44
C ILE A 97 3.56 -10.75 -7.05
N VAL A 98 4.83 -10.51 -6.77
CA VAL A 98 5.77 -11.56 -6.36
C VAL A 98 5.60 -11.87 -4.88
N ARG A 99 5.42 -10.82 -4.07
CA ARG A 99 5.31 -10.94 -2.61
C ARG A 99 4.40 -9.87 -2.06
N MET A 100 3.69 -10.24 -1.01
CA MET A 100 2.87 -9.34 -0.23
C MET A 100 3.08 -9.63 1.27
N LYS A 101 3.30 -8.58 2.06
CA LYS A 101 3.41 -8.66 3.53
C LYS A 101 2.58 -7.54 4.13
N ARG A 102 1.82 -7.85 5.18
CA ARG A 102 1.03 -6.86 5.91
C ARG A 102 1.34 -6.91 7.41
N GLU A 103 1.25 -5.75 8.06
CA GLU A 103 1.34 -5.59 9.51
C GLU A 103 0.29 -4.56 9.95
N VAL A 104 -0.38 -4.83 11.08
CA VAL A 104 -1.36 -3.93 11.70
C VAL A 104 -1.05 -3.89 13.18
N GLU A 105 -0.86 -2.69 13.70
CA GLU A 105 -0.39 -2.49 15.07
C GLU A 105 -1.13 -1.34 15.74
N LYS A 106 -1.36 -1.49 17.04
CA LYS A 106 -1.87 -0.41 17.88
C LYS A 106 -0.71 0.48 18.30
N TYR A 107 -0.92 1.78 18.23
CA TYR A 107 0.04 2.75 18.71
C TYR A 107 -0.23 3.06 20.19
N ASP A 108 0.44 2.33 21.08
CA ASP A 108 0.22 2.39 22.53
C ASP A 108 1.25 3.28 23.28
N VAL A 109 1.85 4.27 22.60
CA VAL A 109 2.97 5.06 23.14
C VAL A 109 2.52 6.32 23.92
N PHE A 110 1.22 6.50 24.17
CA PHE A 110 0.70 7.67 24.90
C PHE A 110 0.05 7.30 26.23
#